data_AF-A0A2X0S0H6-F1
#
_entry.id   AF-A0A2X0S0H6-F1
#
_cell.length_a   1.000
_cell.length_b   1.000
_cell.length_c   1.000
_cell.angle_alpha   90.00
_cell.angle_beta   90.00
_cell.angle_gamma   90.00
#
_symmetry.space_group_name_H-M   'P 1'
#
loop_
_entity.id
_entity.type
_entity.pdbx_description
1 polymer ?
#
loop_
_entity_poly.entity_id
_entity_poly.type
_entity_poly.pdbx_seq_one_letter_code
_entity_poly.pdbx_strand_id
1 'polypeptide(L)'
;MAIHRASLLAVLCCICLCGTVIAARELNGDLSMVAKHENWMAQYDRVYKDATEKACRFEVFKANVEFIEMFNAQNHKFWLGVNQFADITNDEFKTTNTNKRFKANSIRVLSSGFSSFFRVQV
;
A
#
# COMPACT_ATOMS: atom_id res chain seq x y z
N MET A 1 26.76 -0.87 -43.55
CA MET A 1 25.30 -0.65 -43.42
C MET A 1 24.54 -1.81 -42.76
N ALA A 2 24.82 -3.09 -43.07
CA ALA A 2 24.11 -4.24 -42.45
C ALA A 2 24.35 -4.42 -40.94
N ILE A 3 25.58 -4.21 -40.46
CA ILE A 3 25.96 -4.35 -39.04
C ILE A 3 25.22 -3.34 -38.15
N HIS A 4 25.01 -2.10 -38.64
CA HIS A 4 24.25 -1.08 -37.93
C HIS A 4 22.78 -1.47 -37.79
N ARG A 5 22.18 -2.09 -38.82
CA ARG A 5 20.78 -2.56 -38.79
C ARG A 5 20.62 -3.73 -37.81
N ALA A 6 21.55 -4.67 -37.79
CA ALA A 6 21.56 -5.78 -36.83
C ALA A 6 21.71 -5.27 -35.38
N SER A 7 22.58 -4.29 -35.15
CA SER A 7 22.75 -3.64 -33.84
C SER A 7 21.46 -2.92 -33.39
N LEU A 8 20.83 -2.17 -34.29
CA LEU A 8 19.59 -1.45 -34.00
C LEU A 8 18.42 -2.41 -33.69
N LEU A 9 18.33 -3.52 -34.42
CA LEU A 9 17.35 -4.59 -34.15
C LEU A 9 17.61 -5.30 -32.81
N ALA A 10 18.87 -5.54 -32.45
CA ALA A 10 19.22 -6.11 -31.16
C ALA A 10 18.82 -5.19 -30.00
N VAL A 11 19.08 -3.88 -30.11
CA VAL A 11 18.69 -2.89 -29.10
C VAL A 11 17.16 -2.80 -28.97
N LEU A 12 16.43 -2.77 -30.09
CA LEU A 12 14.96 -2.81 -30.11
C LEU A 12 14.43 -4.07 -29.41
N CYS A 13 15.01 -5.23 -29.72
CA CYS A 13 14.65 -6.50 -29.09
C CYS A 13 14.88 -6.47 -27.57
N CYS A 14 16.03 -5.96 -27.12
CA CYS A 14 16.34 -5.81 -25.69
C CYS A 14 15.36 -4.88 -24.96
N ILE A 15 14.97 -3.76 -25.58
CA ILE A 15 13.98 -2.83 -25.02
C ILE A 15 12.61 -3.50 -24.90
N CYS A 16 12.16 -4.22 -25.95
CA CYS A 16 10.90 -4.95 -25.93
C CYS A 16 10.89 -6.03 -24.83
N LEU A 17 11.95 -6.84 -24.74
CA LEU A 17 12.09 -7.86 -23.69
C LEU A 17 12.09 -7.23 -22.30
N CYS A 18 12.85 -6.15 -22.09
CA CYS A 18 12.92 -5.46 -20.80
C CYS A 18 11.56 -4.88 -20.39
N GLY A 19 10.84 -4.26 -21.32
CA GLY A 19 9.49 -3.73 -21.07
C GLY A 19 8.50 -4.81 -20.62
N THR A 20 8.51 -5.98 -21.25
CA THR A 20 7.64 -7.10 -20.86
C THR A 20 7.96 -7.66 -19.48
N VAL A 21 9.25 -7.73 -19.11
CA VAL A 21 9.69 -8.22 -17.79
C VAL A 21 9.27 -7.27 -16.67
N ILE A 22 9.40 -5.96 -16.88
CA ILE A 22 8.97 -4.95 -15.90
C ILE A 22 7.46 -5.02 -15.68
N ALA A 23 6.67 -5.06 -16.75
CA ALA A 23 5.21 -5.16 -16.64
C ALA A 23 4.76 -6.43 -15.89
N ALA A 24 5.40 -7.58 -16.17
CA ALA A 24 5.10 -8.82 -15.45
C ALA A 24 5.42 -8.73 -13.95
N ARG A 25 6.50 -8.03 -13.58
CA ARG A 25 6.88 -7.86 -12.16
C ARG A 25 5.85 -7.02 -11.40
N GLU A 26 5.37 -5.92 -12.00
CA GLU A 26 4.34 -5.06 -11.40
C GLU A 26 3.04 -5.85 -11.18
N LEU A 27 2.56 -6.56 -12.20
CA LEU A 27 1.37 -7.42 -12.09
C LEU A 27 1.50 -8.47 -11.00
N ASN A 28 2.66 -9.12 -10.89
CA ASN A 28 2.90 -10.11 -9.84
C ASN A 28 2.89 -9.47 -8.44
N GLY A 29 3.40 -8.24 -8.30
CA GLY A 29 3.35 -7.47 -7.06
C GLY A 29 1.91 -7.15 -6.64
N ASP A 30 1.09 -6.68 -7.58
CA ASP A 30 -0.32 -6.37 -7.32
C ASP A 30 -1.12 -7.62 -6.96
N LEU A 31 -0.94 -8.74 -7.68
CA LEU A 31 -1.59 -10.02 -7.35
C LEU A 31 -1.21 -10.53 -5.95
N SER A 32 0.07 -10.35 -5.57
CA SER A 32 0.55 -10.70 -4.22
C SER A 32 -0.14 -9.85 -3.14
N MET A 33 -0.31 -8.55 -3.38
CA MET A 33 -0.96 -7.66 -2.42
C MET A 33 -2.46 -7.95 -2.29
N VAL A 34 -3.14 -8.28 -3.39
CA VAL A 34 -4.54 -8.75 -3.37
C VAL A 34 -4.66 -10.01 -2.51
N ALA A 35 -3.78 -11.00 -2.71
CA ALA A 35 -3.80 -12.22 -1.90
C ALA A 35 -3.57 -11.95 -0.40
N LYS A 36 -2.66 -11.01 -0.06
CA LYS A 36 -2.45 -10.57 1.34
C LYS A 36 -3.72 -9.94 1.92
N HIS A 37 -4.44 -9.12 1.15
CA HIS A 37 -5.68 -8.49 1.59
C HIS A 37 -6.80 -9.50 1.80
N GLU A 38 -6.98 -10.46 0.88
CA GLU A 38 -7.96 -11.56 1.04
C GLU A 38 -7.68 -12.40 2.29
N ASN A 39 -6.42 -12.77 2.52
CA ASN A 39 -6.05 -13.54 3.70
C ASN A 39 -6.25 -12.73 4.99
N TRP A 40 -5.93 -11.44 4.99
CA TRP A 40 -6.16 -10.55 6.11
C TRP A 40 -7.67 -10.37 6.39
N MET A 41 -8.49 -10.23 5.35
CA MET A 41 -9.94 -10.14 5.52
C MET A 41 -10.51 -11.41 6.16
N ALA A 42 -10.06 -12.58 5.69
CA ALA A 42 -10.44 -13.85 6.28
C ALA A 42 -9.98 -13.99 7.74
N GLN A 43 -8.78 -13.49 8.07
CA GLN A 43 -8.23 -13.55 9.42
C GLN A 43 -9.01 -12.68 10.43
N TYR A 44 -9.53 -11.53 10.00
CA TYR A 44 -10.22 -10.57 10.86
C TYR A 44 -11.73 -10.48 10.58
N ASP A 45 -12.29 -11.49 9.91
CA ASP A 45 -13.71 -11.58 9.53
C ASP A 45 -14.25 -10.30 8.89
N ARG A 46 -13.46 -9.69 7.99
CA ARG A 46 -13.83 -8.46 7.29
C ARG A 46 -14.71 -8.75 6.09
N VAL A 47 -15.88 -8.14 6.09
CA VAL A 47 -16.84 -8.18 4.98
C VAL A 47 -17.23 -6.74 4.64
N TYR A 48 -17.05 -6.36 3.38
CA TYR A 48 -17.44 -5.04 2.87
C TYR A 48 -18.83 -5.09 2.25
N LYS A 49 -19.50 -3.93 2.21
CA LYS A 49 -20.86 -3.82 1.66
C LYS A 49 -20.89 -4.04 0.16
N ASP A 50 -19.91 -3.50 -0.55
CA ASP A 50 -19.84 -3.53 -2.00
C ASP A 50 -18.39 -3.54 -2.52
N ALA A 51 -18.24 -3.79 -3.83
CA ALA A 51 -16.94 -3.86 -4.47
C ALA A 51 -16.21 -2.51 -4.49
N THR A 52 -16.95 -1.40 -4.47
CA THR A 52 -16.37 -0.05 -4.45
C THR A 52 -15.73 0.25 -3.09
N GLU A 53 -16.42 -0.10 -2.01
CA GLU A 53 -15.87 -0.04 -0.65
C GLU A 53 -14.66 -0.97 -0.53
N LYS A 54 -14.76 -2.21 -1.01
CA LYS A 54 -13.63 -3.14 -1.00
C LYS A 54 -12.41 -2.59 -1.72
N ALA A 55 -12.58 -1.97 -2.90
CA ALA A 55 -11.49 -1.34 -3.63
C ALA A 55 -10.89 -0.15 -2.87
N CYS A 56 -11.73 0.71 -2.30
CA CYS A 56 -11.26 1.83 -1.48
C CYS A 56 -10.45 1.34 -0.26
N ARG A 57 -10.95 0.34 0.45
CA ARG A 57 -10.31 -0.28 1.61
C ARG A 57 -9.04 -1.04 1.25
N PHE A 58 -8.97 -1.63 0.07
CA PHE A 58 -7.77 -2.25 -0.47
C PHE A 58 -6.63 -1.24 -0.67
N GLU A 59 -6.92 -0.05 -1.21
CA GLU A 59 -5.90 0.99 -1.36
C GLU A 59 -5.34 1.45 0.00
N VAL A 60 -6.21 1.60 1.00
CA VAL A 60 -5.79 1.90 2.38
C VAL A 60 -4.91 0.78 2.94
N PHE A 61 -5.33 -0.46 2.75
CA PHE A 61 -4.58 -1.65 3.18
C PHE A 61 -3.20 -1.72 2.53
N LYS A 62 -3.11 -1.54 1.21
CA LYS A 62 -1.86 -1.53 0.46
C LYS A 62 -0.89 -0.47 1.02
N ALA A 63 -1.35 0.77 1.15
CA ALA A 63 -0.53 1.85 1.69
C ALA A 63 -0.05 1.58 3.13
N ASN A 64 -0.90 0.97 3.96
CA ASN A 64 -0.55 0.63 5.32
C ASN A 64 0.47 -0.51 5.41
N VAL A 65 0.32 -1.57 4.59
CA VAL A 65 1.29 -2.67 4.51
C VAL A 65 2.65 -2.17 4.02
N GLU A 66 2.67 -1.35 2.96
CA GLU A 66 3.90 -0.73 2.45
C GLU A 66 4.59 0.10 3.54
N PHE A 67 3.84 0.88 4.31
CA PHE A 67 4.38 1.62 5.45
C PHE A 67 5.01 0.71 6.51
N ILE A 68 4.35 -0.39 6.87
CA ILE A 68 4.86 -1.36 7.84
C ILE A 68 6.15 -2.00 7.33
N GLU A 69 6.20 -2.41 6.06
CA GLU A 69 7.39 -2.99 5.43
C GLU A 69 8.54 -1.97 5.42
N MET A 70 8.29 -0.72 5.02
CA MET A 70 9.28 0.37 5.05
C MET A 70 9.77 0.69 6.46
N PHE A 71 8.88 0.67 7.45
CA PHE A 71 9.23 0.93 8.84
C PHE A 71 10.08 -0.21 9.40
N ASN A 72 9.67 -1.46 9.22
CA ASN A 72 10.38 -2.64 9.72
C ASN A 72 11.73 -2.87 9.01
N ALA A 73 11.91 -2.35 7.79
CA ALA A 73 13.20 -2.35 7.10
C ALA A 73 14.25 -1.43 7.76
N GLN A 74 13.83 -0.51 8.64
CA GLN A 74 14.71 0.37 9.39
C GLN A 74 15.04 -0.22 10.77
N ASN A 75 16.14 0.22 11.38
CA ASN A 75 16.61 -0.30 12.66
C ASN A 75 15.89 0.36 13.86
N HIS A 76 14.59 0.09 13.99
CA HIS A 76 13.79 0.52 15.14
C HIS A 76 13.83 -0.48 16.29
N LYS A 77 13.52 -0.03 17.50
CA LYS A 77 13.48 -0.90 18.71
C LYS A 77 12.22 -1.77 18.79
N PHE A 78 11.28 -1.57 17.88
CA PHE A 78 10.02 -2.30 17.81
C PHE A 78 9.63 -2.49 16.35
N TRP A 79 8.77 -3.48 16.10
CA TRP A 79 8.22 -3.79 14.80
C TRP A 79 6.73 -3.45 14.76
N LEU A 80 6.26 -3.12 13.57
CA LEU A 80 4.84 -2.98 13.26
C LEU A 80 4.35 -4.28 12.61
N GLY A 81 3.09 -4.62 12.86
CA GLY A 81 2.44 -5.78 12.26
C GLY A 81 1.10 -5.39 11.66
N VAL A 82 0.70 -6.08 10.60
CA VAL A 82 -0.62 -5.90 9.99
C VAL A 82 -1.70 -6.32 10.99
N ASN A 83 -2.52 -5.38 11.43
CA ASN A 83 -3.52 -5.58 12.50
C ASN A 83 -4.95 -5.42 11.96
N GLN A 84 -5.96 -5.54 12.84
CA GLN A 84 -7.38 -5.39 12.50
C GLN A 84 -7.78 -4.02 11.92
N PHE A 85 -6.89 -3.04 11.96
CA PHE A 85 -7.10 -1.67 11.49
C PHE A 85 -6.31 -1.37 10.21
N ALA A 86 -5.81 -2.40 9.53
CA ALA A 86 -5.00 -2.20 8.33
C ALA A 86 -5.76 -1.55 7.17
N ASP A 87 -7.09 -1.57 7.15
CA ASP A 87 -7.94 -0.99 6.09
C ASP A 87 -8.57 0.36 6.45
N ILE A 88 -8.20 0.97 7.57
CA ILE A 88 -8.71 2.28 7.99
C ILE A 88 -7.64 3.37 7.92
N THR A 89 -8.10 4.58 7.63
CA THR A 89 -7.24 5.77 7.60
C THR A 89 -7.07 6.35 9.01
N ASN A 90 -6.02 7.15 9.21
CA ASN A 90 -5.77 7.80 10.49
C ASN A 90 -6.89 8.78 10.90
N ASP A 91 -7.53 9.43 9.95
CA ASP A 91 -8.63 10.37 10.23
C ASP A 91 -9.89 9.61 10.68
N GLU A 92 -10.19 8.47 10.05
CA GLU A 92 -11.26 7.56 10.48
C GLU A 92 -10.98 6.96 11.86
N PHE A 93 -9.73 6.59 12.14
CA PHE A 93 -9.38 6.09 13.46
C PHE A 93 -9.56 7.16 14.53
N LYS A 94 -9.07 8.39 14.30
CA LYS A 94 -9.18 9.48 15.27
C LYS A 94 -10.63 9.82 15.59
N THR A 95 -11.49 9.87 14.59
CA THR A 95 -12.92 10.18 14.76
C THR A 95 -13.68 9.08 15.50
N THR A 96 -13.35 7.82 15.26
CA THR A 96 -14.06 6.67 15.85
C THR A 96 -13.57 6.35 17.28
N ASN A 97 -12.26 6.41 17.52
CA ASN A 97 -11.67 5.92 18.78
C ASN A 97 -11.22 7.01 19.76
N THR A 98 -11.16 8.29 19.35
CA THR A 98 -10.71 9.39 20.24
C THR A 98 -11.85 10.11 20.96
N ASN A 99 -13.07 9.54 20.97
CA ASN A 99 -14.22 10.08 21.69
C ASN A 99 -14.16 9.92 23.22
N LYS A 100 -12.96 9.73 23.77
CA LYS A 100 -12.63 10.08 25.15
C LYS A 100 -11.33 10.89 25.15
N ARG A 101 -11.48 12.23 25.07
CA ARG A 101 -10.63 13.21 25.78
C ARG A 101 -9.44 13.86 25.05
N PHE A 102 -9.57 14.24 23.76
CA PHE A 102 -8.71 15.29 23.20
C PHE A 102 -9.52 16.34 22.41
N LYS A 103 -9.70 17.52 23.00
CA LYS A 103 -10.10 18.74 22.26
C LYS A 103 -8.89 19.20 21.45
N ALA A 104 -8.86 18.90 20.15
CA ALA A 104 -7.88 19.47 19.24
C ALA A 104 -8.37 20.84 18.75
N ASN A 105 -7.54 21.87 18.98
CA ASN A 105 -7.77 23.22 18.47
C ASN A 105 -7.62 23.20 16.94
N SER A 106 -8.63 23.70 16.22
CA SER A 106 -8.72 23.69 14.77
C SER A 106 -7.83 24.77 14.15
N ILE A 107 -6.54 24.52 13.93
CA ILE A 107 -5.73 25.39 13.07
C ILE A 107 -4.82 24.55 12.17
N ARG A 108 -5.24 24.51 10.90
CA ARG A 108 -4.48 24.36 9.65
C ARG A 108 -3.60 23.12 9.52
N VAL A 109 -3.94 22.29 8.54
CA VAL A 109 -3.17 22.16 7.28
C VAL A 109 -3.94 21.19 6.38
N LEU A 110 -4.47 21.71 5.26
CA LEU A 110 -4.69 20.90 4.07
C LEU A 110 -3.29 20.50 3.59
N SER A 111 -2.84 19.32 3.98
CA SER A 111 -1.72 18.63 3.36
C SER A 111 -2.28 17.31 2.85
N SER A 112 -2.18 17.15 1.55
CA SER A 112 -2.33 15.92 0.77
C SER A 112 -1.36 14.84 1.28
N GLY A 113 -1.60 14.33 2.48
CA GLY A 113 -0.69 13.43 3.16
C GLY A 113 -1.46 12.44 4.00
N PHE A 114 -1.84 11.34 3.37
CA PHE A 114 -2.33 10.11 3.99
C PHE A 114 -1.34 9.70 5.09
N SER A 115 -1.56 10.20 6.32
CA SER A 115 -0.67 9.94 7.44
C SER A 115 -1.00 8.55 7.94
N SER A 116 -0.17 7.56 7.59
CA SER A 116 -0.36 6.16 7.96
C SER A 116 -0.69 5.99 9.45
N PHE A 117 -1.71 5.18 9.70
CA PHE A 117 -2.33 4.93 11.00
C PHE A 117 -1.38 4.20 11.98
N PHE A 118 -0.40 3.46 11.46
CA PHE A 118 0.50 2.62 12.25
C PHE A 118 1.51 3.37 13.13
N ARG A 119 1.48 4.71 13.15
CA ARG A 119 2.38 5.52 13.99
C ARG A 119 2.01 5.53 15.49
N VAL A 120 0.82 5.07 15.88
CA VAL A 120 0.28 5.33 17.24
C VAL A 120 -0.20 4.09 18.01
N GLN A 121 -0.11 2.88 17.44
CA GLN A 121 -0.44 1.65 18.17
C GLN A 121 0.82 0.78 18.35
N VAL A 122 1.39 0.88 19.55
CA VAL A 122 2.30 -0.11 20.17
C VAL A 122 1.64 -0.57 21.46
#